data_AF-A0A1I4U634-F1
#
_entry.id   AF-A0A1I4U634-F1
#
_cell.length_a   1.000
_cell.length_b   1.000
_cell.length_c   1.000
_cell.angle_alpha   90.00
_cell.angle_beta   90.00
_cell.angle_gamma   90.00
#
_symmetry.space_group_name_H-M   'P 1'
#
loop_
_entity.id
_entity.type
_entity.pdbx_description
1 polymer ?
#
loop_
_entity_poly.entity_id
_entity_poly.type
_entity_poly.pdbx_seq_one_letter_code
_entity_poly.pdbx_strand_id
1 'polypeptide(L)'
;MQDHGYLRRERVRIPGGRIITRTTSCNQPARSHAADEPARPAHAPRKDRQDPKQKAPRKPLPAVPQPAYRSPTLLQTATDLLADLRRTDPRLLLSACDTAHLAPGVAAWLERDLAPTAVRHALTSDLPNEPLHRPAAFLAHRLIAQLPPLPPFREPASPPAVHYDMTNCDGCDRGFRGPKGSRCRDCTPDPVHPHGSHLA
;
A
#
# COMPACT_ATOMS: atom_id res chain seq x y z
N MET A 1 45.69 -11.42 -11.75
CA MET A 1 45.87 -10.31 -10.78
C MET A 1 45.28 -9.07 -11.43
N GLN A 2 44.19 -8.55 -10.87
CA GLN A 2 43.46 -7.39 -11.41
C GLN A 2 43.90 -6.13 -10.67
N ASP A 3 44.48 -5.20 -11.43
CA ASP A 3 44.93 -3.89 -10.95
C ASP A 3 43.91 -2.86 -11.46
N HIS A 4 42.99 -2.42 -10.60
CA HIS A 4 41.95 -1.43 -10.96
C HIS A 4 42.07 -0.18 -10.10
N GLY A 5 43.01 0.69 -10.48
CA GLY A 5 43.11 2.06 -9.96
C GLY A 5 42.34 3.07 -10.83
N TYR A 6 41.03 3.23 -10.63
CA TYR A 6 40.20 4.22 -11.37
C TYR A 6 40.04 5.56 -10.64
N LEU A 7 41.03 5.98 -9.85
CA LEU A 7 40.96 7.18 -9.02
C LEU A 7 42.08 8.18 -9.37
N ARG A 8 41.73 9.29 -10.02
CA ARG A 8 42.66 10.37 -10.32
C ARG A 8 42.54 11.47 -9.26
N ARG A 9 43.62 11.78 -8.56
CA ARG A 9 43.68 12.87 -7.56
C ARG A 9 44.50 14.02 -8.12
N GLU A 10 43.88 15.17 -8.31
CA GLU A 10 44.54 16.37 -8.84
C GLU A 10 44.46 17.51 -7.82
N ARG A 11 45.57 18.22 -7.63
CA ARG A 11 45.64 19.40 -6.77
C ARG A 11 45.29 20.63 -7.60
N VAL A 12 44.10 21.18 -7.39
CA VAL A 12 43.62 22.35 -8.12
C VAL A 12 43.65 23.56 -7.19
N ARG A 13 44.22 24.66 -7.67
CA ARG A 13 44.22 25.94 -6.96
C ARG A 13 42.96 26.71 -7.33
N ILE A 14 42.11 26.98 -6.33
CA ILE A 14 40.87 27.74 -6.56
C ILE A 14 41.15 29.25 -6.52
N PRO A 15 40.25 30.10 -7.06
CA PRO A 15 40.42 31.56 -7.09
C PRO A 15 40.54 32.26 -5.72
N GLY A 16 40.52 31.51 -4.61
CA GLY A 16 40.81 31.99 -3.25
C GLY A 16 42.20 31.59 -2.72
N GLY A 17 43.15 31.23 -3.59
CA GLY A 17 44.54 30.93 -3.23
C GLY A 17 44.79 29.57 -2.56
N ARG A 18 43.74 28.92 -2.04
CA ARG A 18 43.79 27.59 -1.41
C ARG A 18 43.94 26.48 -2.45
N ILE A 19 44.75 25.48 -2.14
CA ILE A 19 44.90 24.27 -2.97
C ILE A 19 43.96 23.20 -2.42
N ILE A 20 43.09 22.66 -3.26
CA ILE A 20 42.19 21.56 -2.92
C ILE A 20 42.58 20.30 -3.68
N THR A 21 42.49 19.14 -3.03
CA THR A 21 42.68 17.84 -3.68
C THR A 21 41.34 17.35 -4.22
N ARG A 22 41.18 17.41 -5.54
CA ARG A 22 40.00 16.89 -6.23
C ARG A 22 40.25 15.44 -6.61
N THR A 23 39.38 14.55 -6.14
CA THR A 23 39.42 13.12 -6.46
C THR A 23 38.34 12.83 -7.51
N THR A 24 38.74 12.42 -8.71
CA THR A 24 37.86 12.03 -9.81
C THR A 24 37.95 10.53 -10.04
N SER A 25 36.83 9.83 -9.94
CA SER A 25 36.71 8.44 -10.35
C SER A 25 36.32 8.38 -11.83
N CYS A 26 37.13 7.71 -12.65
CA CYS A 26 36.89 7.58 -14.09
C CYS A 26 36.30 6.19 -14.37
N ASN A 27 34.98 6.10 -14.57
CA ASN A 27 34.27 4.82 -14.74
C ASN A 27 34.10 4.37 -16.21
N GLN A 28 34.85 4.94 -17.17
CA GLN A 28 34.74 4.55 -18.58
C GLN A 28 36.11 4.47 -19.26
N PRO A 29 36.61 3.27 -19.61
CA PRO A 29 37.83 3.10 -20.37
C PRO A 29 37.48 2.85 -21.85
N ALA A 30 37.46 3.92 -22.66
CA ALA A 30 37.70 3.89 -24.13
C ALA A 30 37.22 5.21 -24.77
N ARG A 31 38.03 6.25 -24.68
CA ARG A 31 38.20 7.21 -25.78
C ARG A 31 39.59 7.79 -25.67
N SER A 32 40.50 7.15 -26.40
CA SER A 32 41.85 7.62 -26.62
C SER A 32 41.85 8.97 -27.35
N HIS A 33 42.82 9.78 -26.94
CA HIS A 33 43.27 11.03 -27.50
C HIS A 33 43.26 11.10 -29.04
N ALA A 34 42.78 12.22 -29.57
CA ALA A 34 43.33 12.81 -30.79
C ALA A 34 43.89 14.19 -30.39
N ALA A 35 45.15 14.39 -30.73
CA ALA A 35 45.97 15.53 -30.34
C ALA A 35 45.63 16.82 -31.11
N ASP A 36 46.02 17.94 -30.49
CA ASP A 36 46.45 19.23 -31.04
C ASP A 36 45.83 19.79 -32.33
N GLU A 37 45.10 20.92 -32.20
CA GLU A 37 45.44 22.18 -32.92
C GLU A 37 44.63 23.38 -32.34
N PRO A 38 45.19 24.61 -32.22
CA PRO A 38 44.49 25.76 -31.62
C PRO A 38 43.89 26.71 -32.66
N ALA A 39 42.64 27.16 -32.43
CA ALA A 39 42.14 28.54 -32.62
C ALA A 39 40.64 28.62 -33.00
N ARG A 40 39.83 29.21 -32.09
CA ARG A 40 38.92 30.36 -32.29
C ARG A 40 37.85 30.42 -31.20
N PRO A 41 37.50 31.61 -30.66
CA PRO A 41 36.47 31.72 -29.63
C PRO A 41 35.08 31.71 -30.28
N ALA A 42 34.51 30.52 -30.47
CA ALA A 42 33.10 30.36 -30.79
C ALA A 42 32.27 30.36 -29.51
N HIS A 43 31.23 31.19 -29.49
CA HIS A 43 30.31 31.40 -28.38
C HIS A 43 29.81 30.07 -27.79
N ALA A 44 30.12 29.84 -26.51
CA ALA A 44 29.54 28.74 -25.76
C ALA A 44 28.05 29.00 -25.52
N PRO A 45 27.13 28.09 -25.90
CA PRO A 45 25.77 28.14 -25.39
C PRO A 45 25.88 27.96 -23.87
N ARG A 46 25.29 28.88 -23.13
CA ARG A 46 25.15 28.76 -21.68
C ARG A 46 24.43 27.44 -21.42
N LYS A 47 25.16 26.42 -20.97
CA LYS A 47 24.56 25.26 -20.30
C LYS A 47 23.93 25.82 -19.05
N ASP A 48 22.64 26.11 -19.14
CA ASP A 48 21.77 26.19 -17.97
C ASP A 48 21.93 24.87 -17.22
N ARG A 49 22.89 24.87 -16.29
CA ARG A 49 22.95 23.92 -15.21
C ARG A 49 21.76 24.27 -14.35
N GLN A 50 20.59 23.75 -14.73
CA GLN A 50 19.47 23.65 -13.82
C GLN A 50 19.94 22.74 -12.69
N ASP A 51 20.51 23.35 -11.66
CA ASP A 51 20.57 22.75 -10.34
C ASP A 51 19.19 22.17 -10.05
N PRO A 52 19.07 20.89 -9.66
CA PRO A 52 17.81 20.35 -9.21
C PRO A 52 17.39 21.21 -8.02
N LYS A 53 16.45 22.14 -8.23
CA LYS A 53 15.83 22.91 -7.17
C LYS A 53 15.31 21.90 -6.17
N GLN A 54 16.03 21.71 -5.07
CA GLN A 54 15.57 20.93 -3.93
C GLN A 54 14.22 21.54 -3.57
N LYS A 55 13.14 20.78 -3.83
CA LYS A 55 11.79 21.18 -3.43
C LYS A 55 11.87 21.44 -1.94
N ALA A 56 11.54 22.67 -1.53
CA ALA A 56 11.48 23.04 -0.13
C ALA A 56 10.71 21.97 0.66
N PRO A 57 11.18 21.59 1.86
CA PRO A 57 10.57 20.50 2.62
C PRO A 57 9.10 20.83 2.87
N ARG A 58 8.21 19.98 2.32
CA ARG A 58 6.78 20.06 2.61
C ARG A 58 6.61 19.82 4.11
N LYS A 59 5.75 20.63 4.75
CA LYS A 59 5.38 20.42 6.16
C LYS A 59 4.99 18.93 6.35
N PRO A 60 5.56 18.22 7.34
CA PRO A 60 5.28 16.82 7.54
C PRO A 60 3.79 16.61 7.80
N LEU A 61 3.24 15.53 7.24
CA LEU A 61 1.86 15.13 7.51
C LEU A 61 1.70 14.80 9.01
N PRO A 62 0.51 15.02 9.59
CA PRO A 62 0.21 14.57 10.94
C PRO A 62 0.47 13.07 11.09
N ALA A 63 0.99 12.67 12.25
CA ALA A 63 1.18 11.25 12.55
C ALA A 63 -0.18 10.56 12.63
N VAL A 64 -0.42 9.59 11.75
CA VAL A 64 -1.66 8.81 11.75
C VAL A 64 -1.62 7.73 12.84
N PRO A 65 -2.79 7.31 13.37
CA PRO A 65 -2.84 6.18 14.28
C PRO A 65 -2.22 4.94 13.64
N GLN A 66 -1.57 4.14 14.47
CA GLN A 66 -0.91 2.91 14.03
C GLN A 66 -1.79 1.72 14.44
N PRO A 67 -1.93 0.72 13.56
CA PRO A 67 -2.61 -0.51 13.91
C PRO A 67 -1.77 -1.28 14.94
N ALA A 68 -2.44 -1.99 15.84
CA ALA A 68 -1.80 -2.86 16.82
C ALA A 68 -1.14 -4.07 16.12
N TYR A 69 -1.77 -4.59 15.06
CA TYR A 69 -1.28 -5.69 14.26
C TYR A 69 -1.07 -5.28 12.80
N ARG A 70 0.21 -5.06 12.44
CA ARG A 70 0.61 -4.73 11.07
C ARG A 70 0.66 -5.97 10.19
N SER A 71 -0.46 -6.32 9.56
CA SER A 71 -0.47 -7.35 8.52
C SER A 71 -0.32 -6.72 7.12
N PRO A 72 0.48 -7.32 6.21
CA PRO A 72 0.61 -6.83 4.84
C PRO A 72 -0.73 -6.78 4.09
N THR A 73 -1.59 -7.77 4.31
CA THR A 73 -2.93 -7.85 3.71
C THR A 73 -3.83 -6.71 4.17
N LEU A 74 -3.77 -6.33 5.45
CA LEU A 74 -4.56 -5.24 6.02
C LEU A 74 -4.07 -3.88 5.50
N LEU A 75 -2.76 -3.68 5.40
CA LEU A 75 -2.17 -2.48 4.77
C LEU A 75 -2.49 -2.40 3.27
N GLN A 76 -2.52 -3.52 2.56
CA GLN A 76 -2.93 -3.58 1.16
C GLN A 76 -4.41 -3.18 1.01
N THR A 77 -5.28 -3.76 1.84
CA THR A 77 -6.72 -3.41 1.87
C THR A 77 -6.94 -1.91 2.15
N ALA A 78 -6.17 -1.35 3.08
CA ALA A 78 -6.19 0.08 3.37
C ALA A 78 -5.73 0.94 2.18
N THR A 79 -4.69 0.50 1.47
CA THR A 79 -4.17 1.16 0.27
C THR A 79 -5.18 1.13 -0.88
N ASP A 80 -5.82 -0.02 -1.11
CA ASP A 80 -6.84 -0.20 -2.13
C ASP A 80 -8.07 0.68 -1.85
N LEU A 81 -8.47 0.77 -0.57
CA LEU A 81 -9.54 1.67 -0.12
C LEU A 81 -9.20 3.14 -0.42
N LEU A 82 -7.98 3.59 -0.12
CA LEU A 82 -7.53 4.95 -0.43
C LEU A 82 -7.47 5.21 -1.95
N ALA A 83 -7.11 4.21 -2.75
CA ALA A 83 -7.14 4.30 -4.21
C ALA A 83 -8.59 4.42 -4.74
N ASP A 84 -9.54 3.71 -4.13
CA ASP A 84 -10.97 3.80 -4.44
C ASP A 84 -11.59 5.16 -4.08
N LEU A 85 -11.11 5.81 -3.03
CA LEU A 85 -11.60 7.15 -2.65
C LEU A 85 -11.42 8.15 -3.78
N ARG A 86 -10.28 8.12 -4.48
CA ARG A 86 -10.02 8.98 -5.64
C ARG A 86 -11.02 8.75 -6.78
N ARG A 87 -11.51 7.51 -6.96
CA ARG A 87 -12.53 7.20 -7.98
C ARG A 87 -13.89 7.78 -7.62
N THR A 88 -14.18 7.86 -6.33
CA THR A 88 -15.48 8.28 -5.79
C THR A 88 -15.57 9.81 -5.68
N ASP A 89 -14.51 10.48 -5.21
CA ASP A 89 -14.41 11.94 -5.19
C ASP A 89 -13.07 12.38 -5.83
N PRO A 90 -13.09 12.98 -7.03
CA PRO A 90 -11.88 13.41 -7.73
C PRO A 90 -11.15 14.55 -7.03
N ARG A 91 -11.73 15.20 -6.01
CA ARG A 91 -11.06 16.24 -5.20
C ARG A 91 -10.03 15.63 -4.24
N LEU A 92 -10.12 14.33 -3.94
CA LEU A 92 -9.21 13.60 -3.06
C LEU A 92 -8.02 13.00 -3.84
N LEU A 93 -7.26 13.84 -4.53
CA LEU A 93 -6.04 13.40 -5.21
C LEU A 93 -4.91 13.18 -4.20
N LEU A 94 -4.56 11.92 -3.98
CA LEU A 94 -3.47 11.50 -3.09
C LEU A 94 -2.26 11.05 -3.91
N SER A 95 -1.06 11.48 -3.51
CA SER A 95 0.18 10.92 -4.07
C SER A 95 0.49 9.56 -3.47
N ALA A 96 1.33 8.75 -4.11
CA ALA A 96 1.74 7.45 -3.58
C ALA A 96 2.37 7.56 -2.17
N CYS A 97 3.11 8.64 -1.91
CA CYS A 97 3.69 8.91 -0.60
C CYS A 97 2.62 9.24 0.45
N ASP A 98 1.61 10.02 0.08
CA ASP A 98 0.48 10.33 0.97
C ASP A 98 -0.33 9.07 1.28
N THR A 99 -0.61 8.23 0.27
CA THR A 99 -1.32 6.96 0.47
C THR A 99 -0.55 6.03 1.39
N ALA A 100 0.76 5.88 1.19
CA ALA A 100 1.61 5.08 2.07
C ALA A 100 1.64 5.62 3.52
N HIS A 101 1.61 6.95 3.68
CA HIS A 101 1.53 7.59 5.00
C HIS A 101 0.18 7.38 5.68
N LEU A 102 -0.93 7.39 4.92
CA LEU A 102 -2.30 7.27 5.44
C LEU A 102 -2.74 5.82 5.68
N ALA A 103 -2.16 4.85 4.95
CA ALA A 103 -2.55 3.45 5.02
C ALA A 103 -2.55 2.87 6.45
N PRO A 104 -1.57 3.15 7.33
CA PRO A 104 -1.63 2.69 8.72
C PRO A 104 -2.80 3.29 9.52
N GLY A 105 -3.20 4.53 9.22
CA GLY A 105 -4.35 5.15 9.89
C GLY A 105 -5.67 4.47 9.52
N VAL A 106 -5.85 4.18 8.23
CA VAL A 106 -7.01 3.41 7.74
C VAL A 106 -6.99 1.98 8.29
N ALA A 107 -5.82 1.36 8.34
CA ALA A 107 -5.62 0.06 8.95
C ALA A 107 -6.08 0.02 10.42
N ALA A 108 -5.73 1.04 11.21
CA ALA A 108 -6.16 1.16 12.61
C ALA A 108 -7.69 1.33 12.77
N TRP A 109 -8.38 1.84 11.75
CA TRP A 109 -9.85 1.88 11.71
C TRP A 109 -10.44 0.50 11.38
N LEU A 110 -9.85 -0.23 10.43
CA LEU A 110 -10.30 -1.58 10.08
C LEU A 110 -10.15 -2.56 11.25
N GLU A 111 -9.08 -2.43 12.04
CA GLU A 111 -8.88 -3.23 13.27
C GLU A 111 -9.95 -2.98 14.35
N ARG A 112 -10.68 -1.88 14.27
CA ARG A 112 -11.77 -1.52 15.21
C ARG A 112 -13.14 -1.98 14.70
N ASP A 113 -13.15 -3.00 13.85
CA ASP A 113 -14.34 -3.59 13.23
C ASP A 113 -15.15 -2.62 12.34
N LEU A 114 -14.51 -1.59 11.77
CA LEU A 114 -15.15 -0.78 10.74
C LEU A 114 -15.04 -1.44 9.38
N ALA A 115 -16.21 -1.68 8.76
CA ALA A 115 -16.27 -2.15 7.39
C ALA A 115 -15.61 -1.14 6.42
N PRO A 116 -14.95 -1.60 5.34
CA PRO A 116 -14.32 -0.72 4.34
C PRO A 116 -15.26 0.33 3.74
N THR A 117 -16.56 0.05 3.65
CA THR A 117 -17.58 0.99 3.18
C THR A 117 -17.88 2.08 4.21
N ALA A 118 -17.93 1.72 5.50
CA ALA A 118 -18.12 2.66 6.60
C ALA A 118 -16.93 3.61 6.72
N VAL A 119 -15.69 3.11 6.60
CA VAL A 119 -14.48 3.95 6.57
C VAL A 119 -14.51 4.91 5.39
N ARG A 120 -14.89 4.44 4.19
CA ARG A 120 -15.04 5.31 3.01
C ARG A 120 -16.03 6.43 3.26
N HIS A 121 -17.24 6.10 3.71
CA HIS A 121 -18.26 7.08 4.05
C HIS A 121 -17.73 8.06 5.10
N ALA A 122 -17.16 7.58 6.20
CA ALA A 122 -16.60 8.44 7.24
C ALA A 122 -15.46 9.34 6.77
N LEU A 123 -14.74 9.00 5.70
CA LEU A 123 -13.71 9.88 5.12
C LEU A 123 -14.26 10.87 4.10
N THR A 124 -15.41 10.58 3.46
CA THR A 124 -16.04 11.41 2.42
C THR A 124 -17.26 12.21 2.89
N SER A 125 -17.85 11.92 4.04
CA SER A 125 -18.96 12.69 4.61
C SER A 125 -18.50 14.10 4.96
N ASP A 126 -19.34 15.11 4.74
CA ASP A 126 -19.08 16.51 5.15
C ASP A 126 -17.77 17.09 4.60
N LEU A 127 -17.40 16.70 3.38
CA LEU A 127 -16.28 17.34 2.70
C LEU A 127 -16.60 18.82 2.46
N PRO A 128 -15.67 19.74 2.75
CA PRO A 128 -15.88 21.16 2.53
C PRO A 128 -16.22 21.43 1.07
N ASN A 129 -17.07 22.44 0.85
CA ASN A 129 -17.47 22.86 -0.49
C ASN A 129 -16.31 23.59 -1.20
N GLU A 130 -15.40 24.20 -0.44
CA GLU A 130 -14.18 24.81 -0.95
C GLU A 130 -13.19 23.78 -1.53
N PRO A 131 -12.36 24.18 -2.51
CA PRO A 131 -11.32 23.33 -3.06
C PRO A 131 -10.31 22.89 -2.00
N LEU A 132 -10.08 21.58 -1.90
CA LEU A 132 -9.14 20.99 -0.96
C LEU A 132 -7.69 21.22 -1.39
N HIS A 133 -7.00 22.18 -0.76
CA HIS A 133 -5.58 22.42 -1.01
C HIS A 133 -4.66 21.33 -0.44
N ARG A 134 -5.09 20.61 0.61
CA ARG A 134 -4.32 19.54 1.27
C ARG A 134 -5.21 18.34 1.64
N PRO A 135 -5.61 17.51 0.65
CA PRO A 135 -6.49 16.37 0.90
C PRO A 135 -5.85 15.36 1.86
N ALA A 136 -4.55 15.06 1.70
CA ALA A 136 -3.86 14.11 2.58
C ALA A 136 -3.82 14.55 4.05
N ALA A 137 -3.61 15.84 4.31
CA ALA A 137 -3.58 16.37 5.68
C ALA A 137 -4.97 16.35 6.32
N PHE A 138 -6.01 16.63 5.52
CA PHE A 138 -7.41 16.54 5.96
C PHE A 138 -7.78 15.09 6.34
N LEU A 139 -7.45 14.12 5.49
CA LEU A 139 -7.70 12.71 5.79
C LEU A 139 -6.91 12.25 7.02
N ALA A 140 -5.65 12.64 7.15
CA ALA A 140 -4.85 12.35 8.34
C ALA A 140 -5.53 12.91 9.61
N HIS A 141 -6.02 14.15 9.55
CA HIS A 141 -6.74 14.76 10.66
C HIS A 141 -8.02 13.98 11.01
N ARG A 142 -8.83 13.58 10.03
CA ARG A 142 -10.04 12.78 10.30
C ARG A 142 -9.72 11.42 10.90
N LEU A 143 -8.72 10.73 10.36
CA LEU A 143 -8.28 9.43 10.88
C LEU A 143 -7.87 9.51 12.35
N ILE A 144 -7.37 10.66 12.81
CA ILE A 144 -7.00 10.91 14.21
C ILE A 144 -8.24 11.34 15.02
N ALA A 145 -8.97 12.37 14.57
CA ALA A 145 -10.02 13.03 15.34
C ALA A 145 -11.30 12.20 15.46
N GLN A 146 -11.60 11.37 14.46
CA GLN A 146 -12.82 10.55 14.40
C GLN A 146 -12.52 9.07 14.63
N LEU A 147 -11.33 8.73 15.16
CA LEU A 147 -10.94 7.35 15.43
C LEU A 147 -11.92 6.72 16.43
N PRO A 148 -12.62 5.64 16.05
CA PRO A 148 -13.58 5.02 16.95
C PRO A 148 -12.89 4.42 18.19
N PRO A 149 -13.57 4.36 19.34
CA PRO A 149 -13.05 3.61 20.48
C PRO A 149 -12.91 2.14 20.10
N LEU A 150 -12.02 1.42 20.78
CA LEU A 150 -11.91 -0.03 20.59
C LEU A 150 -13.26 -0.66 20.94
N PRO A 151 -13.82 -1.52 20.07
CA PRO A 151 -15.05 -2.22 20.40
C PRO A 151 -14.83 -3.01 21.69
N PRO A 152 -15.84 -3.09 22.58
CA PRO A 152 -15.74 -3.93 23.75
C PRO A 152 -15.46 -5.36 23.28
N PHE A 153 -14.50 -6.02 23.92
CA PHE A 153 -14.23 -7.42 23.66
C PHE A 153 -15.53 -8.21 23.84
N ARG A 154 -16.05 -8.74 22.73
CA ARG A 154 -17.11 -9.74 22.76
C ARG A 154 -16.46 -11.08 22.53
N GLU A 155 -16.59 -11.95 23.52
CA GLU A 155 -16.32 -13.36 23.31
C GLU A 155 -17.18 -13.85 22.13
N PRO A 156 -16.61 -14.57 21.15
CA PRO A 156 -17.38 -15.07 20.02
C PRO A 156 -18.59 -15.84 20.57
N ALA A 157 -19.79 -15.36 20.26
CA ALA A 157 -21.00 -16.06 20.67
C ALA A 157 -20.89 -17.49 20.14
N SER A 158 -20.88 -18.47 21.05
CA SER A 158 -20.87 -19.86 20.64
C SER A 158 -22.03 -20.05 19.67
N PRO A 159 -21.80 -20.68 18.49
CA PRO A 159 -22.89 -20.92 17.55
C PRO A 159 -24.00 -21.63 18.32
N PRO A 160 -25.29 -21.29 18.06
CA PRO A 160 -26.39 -21.91 18.77
C PRO A 160 -26.20 -23.41 18.66
N ALA A 161 -26.15 -24.10 19.80
CA ALA A 161 -26.03 -25.54 19.80
C ALA A 161 -27.30 -26.09 19.14
N VAL A 162 -27.18 -26.46 17.85
CA VAL A 162 -28.30 -27.03 17.11
C VAL A 162 -28.48 -28.45 17.63
N HIS A 163 -29.31 -28.58 18.66
CA HIS A 163 -29.73 -29.86 19.20
C HIS A 163 -30.84 -30.41 18.31
N TYR A 164 -30.51 -31.36 17.46
CA TYR A 164 -31.52 -32.13 16.76
C TYR A 164 -32.13 -33.18 17.69
N ASP A 165 -33.47 -33.27 17.67
CA ASP A 165 -34.21 -34.36 18.30
C ASP A 165 -33.81 -35.71 17.68
N MET A 166 -34.03 -36.78 18.45
CA MET A 166 -33.87 -38.14 17.94
C MET A 166 -35.03 -38.45 16.99
N THR A 167 -34.72 -38.83 15.76
CA THR A 167 -35.69 -39.25 14.74
C THR A 167 -35.27 -40.60 14.15
N ASN A 168 -36.23 -41.37 13.65
CA ASN A 168 -35.93 -42.61 12.93
C ASN A 168 -35.71 -42.32 11.44
N CYS A 169 -34.85 -43.12 10.81
CA CYS A 169 -34.59 -43.05 9.38
C CYS A 169 -35.69 -43.75 8.58
N ASP A 170 -36.23 -43.08 7.56
CA ASP A 170 -37.28 -43.64 6.68
C ASP A 170 -36.83 -44.86 5.85
N GLY A 171 -35.52 -45.13 5.76
CA GLY A 171 -34.97 -46.25 4.96
C GLY A 171 -34.55 -47.49 5.75
N CYS A 172 -34.19 -47.33 7.03
CA CYS A 172 -33.62 -48.42 7.83
C CYS A 172 -34.08 -48.42 9.29
N ASP A 173 -35.02 -47.54 9.66
CA ASP A 173 -35.60 -47.37 11.01
C ASP A 173 -34.58 -47.16 12.14
N ARG A 174 -33.34 -46.79 11.80
CA ARG A 174 -32.29 -46.49 12.77
C ARG A 174 -32.53 -45.12 13.40
N GLY A 175 -32.51 -45.04 14.73
CA GLY A 175 -32.57 -43.78 15.47
C GLY A 175 -31.29 -42.96 15.32
N PHE A 176 -31.42 -41.70 14.90
CA PHE A 176 -30.31 -40.75 14.78
C PHE A 176 -30.77 -39.31 15.10
N ARG A 177 -29.83 -38.41 15.35
CA ARG A 177 -30.12 -36.98 15.58
C ARG A 177 -30.00 -36.23 14.27
N GLY A 178 -31.11 -35.68 13.78
CA GLY A 178 -31.14 -34.89 12.56
C GLY A 178 -32.48 -34.18 12.36
N PRO A 179 -32.61 -33.37 11.30
CA PRO A 179 -33.89 -32.77 10.92
C PRO A 179 -34.98 -33.83 10.75
N LYS A 180 -36.22 -33.54 11.13
CA LYS A 180 -37.36 -34.45 10.90
C LYS A 180 -37.48 -34.77 9.41
N GLY A 181 -37.59 -36.07 9.07
CA GLY A 181 -37.66 -36.55 7.68
C GLY A 181 -36.33 -36.62 6.94
N SER A 182 -35.19 -36.43 7.64
CA SER A 182 -33.87 -36.71 7.07
C SER A 182 -33.58 -38.21 7.09
N ARG A 183 -32.67 -38.65 6.20
CA ARG A 183 -32.14 -40.02 6.21
C ARG A 183 -30.84 -40.05 7.01
N CYS A 184 -30.53 -41.21 7.61
CA CYS A 184 -29.25 -41.40 8.27
C CYS A 184 -28.11 -41.35 7.24
N ARG A 185 -26.87 -41.10 7.71
CA ARG A 185 -25.68 -40.99 6.85
C ARG A 185 -25.45 -42.18 5.92
N ASP A 186 -25.87 -43.38 6.35
CA ASP A 186 -25.76 -44.62 5.57
C ASP A 186 -26.83 -44.73 4.47
N CYS A 187 -27.98 -44.05 4.64
CA CYS A 187 -29.10 -44.04 3.69
C CYS A 187 -29.18 -42.75 2.86
N THR A 188 -28.36 -41.74 3.16
CA THR A 188 -28.21 -40.56 2.32
C THR A 188 -27.57 -41.01 1.02
N PRO A 189 -28.28 -40.94 -0.13
CA PRO A 189 -27.65 -41.21 -1.40
C PRO A 189 -26.50 -40.21 -1.57
N ASP A 190 -25.32 -40.72 -1.89
CA ASP A 190 -24.21 -39.88 -2.33
C ASP A 190 -24.76 -38.94 -3.41
N PRO A 191 -24.56 -37.62 -3.32
CA PRO A 191 -24.93 -36.71 -4.39
C PRO A 191 -24.01 -37.02 -5.58
N VAL A 192 -24.41 -38.01 -6.36
CA VAL A 192 -23.72 -38.50 -7.55
C VAL A 192 -23.44 -37.29 -8.42
N HIS A 193 -22.16 -36.94 -8.53
CA HIS A 193 -21.66 -36.02 -9.54
C HIS A 193 -22.15 -36.51 -10.90
N PRO A 194 -22.83 -35.68 -11.71
CA PRO A 194 -23.15 -36.06 -13.08
C PRO A 194 -21.86 -36.09 -13.90
N HIS A 195 -21.17 -37.23 -13.94
CA HIS A 195 -20.23 -37.56 -15.01
C HIS A 195 -21.05 -37.98 -16.23
N GLY A 196 -21.50 -37.00 -17.01
CA GLY A 196 -22.04 -37.18 -18.35
C GLY A 196 -20.89 -37.27 -19.36
N SER A 197 -20.55 -38.50 -19.71
CA SER A 197 -19.50 -38.90 -20.64
C SER A 197 -19.75 -38.48 -22.09
N HIS A 198 -18.64 -38.26 -22.78
CA HIS A 198 -18.41 -38.12 -24.21
C HIS A 198 -18.75 -39.40 -25.01
N LEU A 199 -19.08 -39.20 -26.31
CA LEU A 199 -19.15 -40.12 -27.47
C LEU A 199 -20.39 -41.01 -27.68
N ALA A 200 -21.15 -40.71 -28.73
CA ALA A 200 -20.96 -41.32 -30.06
C ALA A 200 -21.52 -40.40 -31.16
#